data_AF-A0A945F544-F1
#
_entry.id   AF-A0A945F544-F1
#
_cell.length_a   1.000
_cell.length_b   1.000
_cell.length_c   1.000
_cell.angle_alpha   90.00
_cell.angle_beta   90.00
_cell.angle_gamma   90.00
#
_symmetry.space_group_name_H-M   'P 1'
#
loop_
_entity.id
_entity.type
_entity.pdbx_description
1 polymer ?
#
loop_
_entity_poly.entity_id
_entity_poly.type
_entity_poly.pdbx_seq_one_letter_code
_entity_poly.pdbx_strand_id
1 'polypeptide(L)' 'MFKLFKKKSELDTLHLKYRKLLEESHKYSTVNRRLSDEKIAESEIVLEKIKHLENIQIKS' A
#
# COMPACT_ATOMS: atom_id res chain seq x y z
N MET A 1 -24.17 9.60 -1.15
CA MET A 1 -24.54 9.25 -2.54
C MET A 1 -23.27 8.87 -3.31
N PHE A 2 -22.87 7.59 -3.36
CA PHE A 2 -21.72 7.13 -4.15
C PHE A 2 -22.02 5.79 -4.82
N LYS A 3 -22.66 5.87 -5.99
CA LYS A 3 -22.88 4.76 -6.93
C LYS A 3 -21.75 4.76 -7.98
N LEU A 4 -20.52 4.49 -7.54
CA LEU A 4 -19.38 4.26 -8.44
C LEU A 4 -18.67 2.98 -8.02
N PHE A 5 -19.34 1.85 -8.20
CA PHE A 5 -18.68 0.55 -8.30
C PHE A 5 -17.89 0.48 -9.62
N LYS A 6 -16.90 1.36 -9.78
CA LYS A 6 -15.75 0.99 -10.60
C LYS A 6 -15.07 -0.11 -9.82
N LYS A 7 -14.89 -1.29 -10.42
CA LYS A 7 -14.04 -2.36 -9.84
C LYS A 7 -12.80 -1.66 -9.32
N LYS A 8 -12.55 -1.73 -8.00
CA LYS A 8 -11.32 -1.15 -7.45
C LYS A 8 -10.19 -1.69 -8.31
N SER A 9 -9.50 -0.79 -8.99
CA SER A 9 -8.34 -1.19 -9.76
C SER A 9 -7.42 -1.93 -8.80
N GLU A 10 -6.79 -3.00 -9.25
CA GLU A 10 -5.85 -3.76 -8.42
C GLU A 10 -4.80 -2.83 -7.80
N LEU A 11 -4.45 -1.78 -8.55
CA LEU A 11 -3.63 -0.65 -8.12
C LEU A 11 -4.21 0.11 -6.90
N ASP A 12 -5.50 0.46 -6.94
CA ASP A 12 -6.19 1.18 -5.85
C ASP A 12 -6.22 0.36 -4.55
N THR A 13 -6.39 -0.97 -4.68
CA THR A 13 -6.32 -1.89 -3.54
C THR A 13 -4.91 -1.95 -2.94
N LEU A 14 -3.88 -1.97 -3.78
CA LEU A 14 -2.48 -1.94 -3.33
C LEU A 14 -2.12 -0.59 -2.68
N HIS A 15 -2.58 0.55 -3.23
CA HIS A 15 -2.39 1.86 -2.61
C HIS A 15 -3.06 1.96 -1.24
N LEU A 16 -4.29 1.45 -1.11
CA LEU A 16 -4.98 1.36 0.17
C LEU A 16 -4.20 0.50 1.17
N LYS A 17 -3.66 -0.64 0.72
CA LYS A 17 -2.85 -1.53 1.56
C LYS A 17 -1.55 -0.86 2.00
N TYR A 18 -0.86 -0.18 1.09
CA TYR A 18 0.35 0.58 1.37
C TYR A 18 0.10 1.66 2.43
N ARG A 19 -0.94 2.47 2.24
CA ARG A 19 -1.32 3.51 3.20
C ARG A 19 -1.61 2.94 4.57
N LYS A 20 -2.35 1.83 4.64
CA LYS A 20 -2.67 1.17 5.90
C LYS A 20 -1.41 0.65 6.61
N LEU A 21 -0.46 0.06 5.88
CA LEU A 21 0.82 -0.40 6.44
C LEU A 21 1.66 0.75 6.99
N LEU A 22 1.66 1.92 6.33
CA LEU A 22 2.32 3.12 6.84
C LEU A 22 1.66 3.67 8.11
N GLU A 23 0.34 3.71 8.16
CA GLU A 23 -0.38 4.11 9.38
C GLU A 23 -0.11 3.16 10.55
N GLU A 24 -0.08 1.85 10.26
CA GLU A 24 0.26 0.82 11.22
C GLU A 24 1.73 0.96 11.70
N SER A 25 2.69 1.16 10.80
CA SER A 25 4.10 1.34 11.20
C SER A 25 4.28 2.57 12.08
N HIS A 26 3.65 3.70 11.75
CA HIS A 26 3.67 4.90 12.59
C HIS A 26 3.09 4.65 13.99
N LYS A 27 1.98 3.90 14.06
CA LYS A 27 1.38 3.51 15.34
C LYS A 27 2.32 2.62 16.15
N TYR A 28 2.92 1.61 15.50
CA TYR A 28 3.87 0.71 16.15
C TYR A 28 5.20 1.37 16.47
N SER A 29 5.60 2.46 15.81
CA SER A 29 6.82 3.20 16.14
C SER A 29 6.87 3.65 17.61
N THR A 30 5.70 3.92 18.19
CA THR A 30 5.55 4.31 19.60
C THR A 30 5.45 3.14 20.59
N VAL A 31 5.12 1.94 20.12
CA VAL A 31 4.80 0.77 20.96
C VAL A 31 5.84 -0.35 20.82
N ASN A 32 6.28 -0.62 19.60
CA ASN A 32 7.20 -1.69 19.26
C ASN A 32 7.99 -1.36 17.99
N ARG A 33 9.24 -0.97 18.18
CA ARG A 33 10.17 -0.60 17.09
C ARG A 33 10.39 -1.74 16.09
N ARG A 34 10.50 -2.99 16.55
CA ARG A 34 10.71 -4.14 15.67
C ARG A 34 9.53 -4.34 14.72
N LEU A 35 8.31 -4.27 15.26
CA LEU A 35 7.09 -4.36 14.45
C LEU A 35 6.93 -3.17 13.51
N SER A 36 7.37 -1.97 13.92
CA SER A 36 7.40 -0.79 13.05
C SER A 36 8.30 -1.04 11.83
N ASP A 37 9.53 -1.52 12.06
CA ASP A 37 10.49 -1.79 10.99
C ASP A 37 9.98 -2.88 10.02
N GLU A 38 9.35 -3.93 10.55
CA GLU A 38 8.69 -4.97 9.73
C GLU A 38 7.58 -4.39 8.83
N LYS A 39 6.73 -3.49 9.36
CA LYS A 39 5.65 -2.87 8.60
C LYS A 39 6.14 -1.87 7.56
N ILE A 40 7.24 -1.16 7.85
CA ILE A 40 7.93 -0.32 6.86
C ILE A 40 8.41 -1.19 5.69
N ALA A 41 9.10 -2.29 5.96
CA ALA A 41 9.58 -3.20 4.93
C ALA A 41 8.43 -3.82 4.09
N GLU A 42 7.33 -4.22 4.73
CA GLU A 42 6.12 -4.67 4.02
C GLU A 42 5.55 -3.58 3.10
N SER A 43 5.57 -2.32 3.55
CA SER A 43 5.07 -1.19 2.76
C SER A 43 5.93 -0.95 1.51
N GLU A 44 7.26 -1.07 1.60
CA GLU A 44 8.17 -0.93 0.47
C GLU A 44 7.92 -2.00 -0.61
N ILE A 45 7.72 -3.25 -0.19
CA ILE A 45 7.38 -4.35 -1.11
C ILE A 45 6.06 -4.07 -1.85
N VAL A 46 5.06 -3.51 -1.16
CA VAL A 46 3.79 -3.13 -1.80
C VAL A 46 4.00 -1.96 -2.76
N LEU A 47 4.84 -0.99 -2.42
CA LEU A 47 5.17 0.14 -3.29
C LEU A 47 5.86 -0.32 -4.59
N GLU A 48 6.76 -1.30 -4.51
CA GLU A 48 7.37 -1.89 -5.70
C GLU A 48 6.34 -2.57 -6.60
N LYS A 49 5.38 -3.31 -6.02
CA LYS A 49 4.28 -3.92 -6.78
C LYS A 49 3.40 -2.89 -7.48
N ILE A 50 3.12 -1.78 -6.80
CA ILE A 50 2.38 -0.64 -7.37
C ILE A 50 3.16 -0.10 -8.58
N LYS A 51 4.44 0.26 -8.40
CA LYS A 51 5.28 0.79 -9.48
C LYS A 51 5.37 -0.18 -10.67
N HIS A 52 5.46 -1.48 -10.40
CA HIS A 52 5.50 -2.50 -11.43
C HIS A 52 4.19 -2.54 -12.24
N LEU A 53 3.04 -2.51 -11.55
CA LEU A 53 1.72 -2.48 -12.20
C LEU A 53 1.46 -1.17 -12.96
N GLU A 54 1.87 -0.03 -12.42
CA GLU A 54 1.81 1.26 -13.12
C GLU A 54 2.65 1.22 -14.40
N ASN A 55 3.87 0.70 -14.32
CA ASN A 55 4.75 0.55 -15.48
C ASN A 55 4.16 -0.40 -16.55
N ILE A 56 3.53 -1.51 -16.14
CA ILE A 56 2.82 -2.41 -17.07
C ILE A 56 1.65 -1.68 -17.75
N GLN A 57 0.88 -0.89 -17.00
CA GLN A 57 -0.25 -0.13 -17.55
C GLN A 57 0.19 0.97 -18.52
N ILE A 58 1.34 1.61 -18.27
CA ILE A 58 1.88 2.68 -19.13
C ILE A 58 2.44 2.12 -20.45
N LYS A 59 2.91 0.87 -20.46
CA LYS A 59 3.50 0.22 -21.64
C LYS A 59 2.48 -0.53 -22.52
N SER A 60 1.21 -0.61 -22.11
CA SER A 60 0.11 -1.21 -22.89
C SER A 60 -0.70 -0.14 -23.62
#